data_AF-A0A979GWU0-F1
#
_entry.id   AF-A0A979GWU0-F1
#
_cell.length_a   1.000
_cell.length_b   1.000
_cell.length_c   1.000
_cell.angle_alpha   90.00
_cell.angle_beta   90.00
_cell.angle_gamma   90.00
#
_symmetry.space_group_name_H-M   'P 1'
#
loop_
_entity.id
_entity.type
_entity.pdbx_description
1 polymer ?
#
loop_
_entity_poly.entity_id
_entity_poly.type
_entity_poly.pdbx_seq_one_letter_code
_entity_poly.pdbx_strand_id
1 'polypeptide(L)'
;MRTPDELEEYIRKLLVRNNLDININQHPELISAGRDLGYDTGELAAVVGRVYESTDWRPYKLIEDQVINSSSFSQGRFFNEHARPIVEKVKDDLSAGEAIAYIIHIISNQPNPFSPRLHPAPDTGSFRDPWMTDDAWDIYKKQQVVEWCGVEVITLEQLGEVCFSKREDTLQLIQNKLYLPPTIMLLTRSAARTQPFEKIFDDIKDVEKRYLTIIYRLYNELPFRFRGAMYKTLADLMTEACQSYELLGQLHDVYSKGYIHIWQQEAQTALAGHLPSNLGKNGFLELLYTVNPQYPFYLNGQRYDSPTHLVTVARTSGAVWKDIFQAIDHRELHVWLEKLGQEPWCKGIDQQNTAISDSGFYNDEERKLASVQAFINLVDETATLPVIVAAPKELSFINSEASHVIESNLRLQLSTDGFVKASLRLEPAIPGVSLDRTTVKFYGLVDNKQTDIKLTIDPVQLQKDTRYDFQIVISSVYQDLRIPVAVSVVFPQKAYIIELLKWGGMSAAFFLVIGWLAGAFQAASFYMAMRQYLPWGLPWKYVEPVSIAYLLLLVMLGAGLFLSIRYIRRKYKTHAND
;
A
#
# COMPACT_ATOMS: atom_id res chain seq x y z
N MET A 1 -32.53 -53.15 21.34
CA MET A 1 -31.98 -54.13 22.29
C MET A 1 -31.47 -55.30 21.48
N ARG A 2 -30.25 -55.76 21.73
CA ARG A 2 -29.59 -56.80 20.94
C ARG A 2 -29.21 -58.04 21.75
N THR A 3 -29.34 -58.02 23.08
CA THR A 3 -29.03 -59.18 23.94
C THR A 3 -30.11 -59.41 25.02
N PRO A 4 -30.23 -60.64 25.55
CA PRO A 4 -31.09 -60.94 26.71
C PRO A 4 -30.77 -60.09 27.94
N ASP A 5 -29.50 -59.80 28.21
CA ASP A 5 -29.08 -58.99 29.36
C ASP A 5 -29.53 -57.53 29.22
N GLU A 6 -29.53 -56.97 28.00
CA GLU A 6 -30.07 -55.63 27.74
C GLU A 6 -31.59 -55.57 27.95
N LEU A 7 -32.30 -56.67 27.68
CA LEU A 7 -33.74 -56.78 27.93
C LEU A 7 -34.03 -56.86 29.43
N GLU A 8 -33.28 -57.67 30.19
CA GLU A 8 -33.43 -57.78 31.64
C GLU A 8 -33.14 -56.45 32.35
N GLU A 9 -32.09 -55.75 31.95
CA GLU A 9 -31.75 -54.42 32.48
C GLU A 9 -32.80 -53.36 32.10
N TYR A 10 -33.39 -53.45 30.91
CA TYR A 10 -34.50 -52.60 30.51
C TYR A 10 -35.77 -52.86 31.34
N ILE A 11 -36.10 -54.14 31.57
CA ILE A 11 -37.20 -54.56 32.45
C ILE A 11 -36.96 -54.06 33.87
N ARG A 12 -35.74 -54.19 34.40
CA ARG A 12 -35.38 -53.69 35.75
C ARG A 12 -35.62 -52.19 35.87
N LYS A 13 -35.20 -51.40 34.88
CA LYS A 13 -35.46 -49.96 34.83
C LYS A 13 -36.94 -49.63 34.73
N LEU A 14 -37.71 -50.41 33.98
CA LEU A 14 -39.17 -50.25 33.91
C LEU A 14 -39.86 -50.60 35.23
N LEU A 15 -39.40 -51.63 35.95
CA LEU A 15 -39.95 -52.03 37.25
C LEU A 15 -39.71 -50.93 38.29
N VAL A 16 -38.50 -50.37 38.29
CA VAL A 16 -38.11 -49.23 39.13
C VAL A 16 -38.97 -47.99 38.80
N ARG A 17 -39.30 -47.76 37.53
CA ARG A 17 -40.06 -46.59 37.07
C ARG A 17 -41.58 -46.70 37.23
N ASN A 18 -42.11 -47.91 37.38
CA ASN A 18 -43.56 -48.15 37.50
C ASN A 18 -43.93 -48.69 38.89
N ASN A 19 -43.13 -48.37 39.91
CA ASN A 19 -43.38 -48.75 41.29
C ASN A 19 -43.61 -50.25 41.48
N LEU A 20 -42.69 -51.05 40.93
CA LEU A 20 -42.64 -52.51 41.04
C LEU A 20 -43.71 -53.28 40.25
N ASP A 21 -44.57 -52.60 39.48
CA ASP A 21 -45.60 -53.22 38.66
C ASP A 21 -45.43 -52.86 37.17
N ILE A 22 -45.45 -53.86 36.29
CA ILE A 22 -45.46 -53.64 34.84
C ILE A 22 -46.61 -54.44 34.25
N ASN A 23 -47.57 -53.72 33.68
CA ASN A 23 -48.51 -54.32 32.73
C ASN A 23 -47.87 -54.37 31.35
N ILE A 24 -47.35 -55.54 30.95
CA ILE A 24 -46.61 -55.73 29.68
C ILE A 24 -47.42 -55.26 28.46
N ASN A 25 -48.75 -55.37 28.51
CA ASN A 25 -49.63 -54.93 27.42
C ASN A 25 -49.65 -53.40 27.23
N GLN A 26 -49.21 -52.64 28.22
CA GLN A 26 -49.09 -51.18 28.16
C GLN A 26 -47.71 -50.72 27.63
N HIS A 27 -46.82 -51.66 27.31
CA HIS A 27 -45.46 -51.39 26.83
C HIS A 27 -45.18 -52.10 25.49
N PRO A 28 -45.71 -51.57 24.36
CA PRO A 28 -45.47 -52.12 23.01
C PRO A 28 -43.99 -52.29 22.67
N GLU A 29 -43.14 -51.41 23.18
CA GLU A 29 -41.68 -51.43 23.05
C GLU A 29 -41.03 -52.64 23.73
N LEU A 30 -41.55 -53.06 24.90
CA LEU A 30 -41.10 -54.25 25.62
C LEU A 30 -41.51 -55.53 24.87
N ILE A 31 -42.72 -55.54 24.31
CA ILE A 31 -43.23 -56.64 23.48
C ILE A 31 -42.40 -56.78 22.19
N SER A 32 -42.08 -55.66 21.55
CA SER A 32 -41.23 -55.65 20.35
C SER A 32 -39.83 -56.19 20.65
N ALA A 33 -39.20 -55.72 21.73
CA ALA A 33 -37.86 -56.16 22.12
C ALA A 33 -37.83 -57.64 22.54
N GLY A 34 -38.88 -58.14 23.20
CA GLY A 34 -39.03 -59.56 23.53
C GLY A 34 -39.17 -60.45 22.29
N ARG A 35 -39.98 -60.03 21.31
CA ARG A 35 -40.15 -60.76 20.04
C ARG A 35 -38.87 -60.83 19.22
N ASP A 36 -38.10 -59.75 19.17
CA ASP A 36 -36.81 -59.71 18.48
C ASP A 36 -35.79 -60.71 19.07
N LEU A 37 -36.00 -61.12 20.32
CA LEU A 37 -35.20 -62.11 21.05
C LEU A 37 -35.86 -63.51 21.11
N GLY A 38 -37.00 -63.69 20.44
CA GLY A 38 -37.70 -64.97 20.33
C GLY A 38 -38.68 -65.30 21.46
N TYR A 39 -38.96 -64.37 22.37
CA TYR A 39 -39.93 -64.58 23.45
C TYR A 39 -41.36 -64.31 23.00
N ASP A 40 -42.29 -65.18 23.38
CA ASP A 40 -43.72 -64.86 23.33
C ASP A 40 -44.15 -64.01 24.54
N THR A 41 -45.40 -63.52 24.54
CA THR A 41 -45.90 -62.65 25.62
C THR A 41 -45.97 -63.34 26.99
N GLY A 42 -46.18 -64.66 27.03
CA GLY A 42 -46.19 -65.44 28.27
C GLY A 42 -44.79 -65.70 28.80
N GLU A 43 -43.84 -66.01 27.92
CA GLU A 43 -42.42 -66.15 28.24
C GLU A 43 -41.82 -64.82 28.70
N LEU A 44 -42.18 -63.72 28.06
CA LEU A 44 -41.78 -62.36 28.47
C LEU A 44 -42.31 -62.01 29.87
N ALA A 45 -43.53 -62.44 30.22
CA ALA A 45 -44.06 -62.30 31.58
C ALA A 45 -43.26 -63.11 32.61
N ALA A 46 -42.82 -64.31 32.25
CA ALA A 46 -41.93 -65.11 33.09
C ALA A 46 -40.53 -64.45 33.24
N VAL A 47 -40.02 -63.79 32.21
CA VAL A 47 -38.78 -62.99 32.29
C VAL A 47 -38.97 -61.79 33.23
N VAL A 48 -40.08 -61.06 33.13
CA VAL A 48 -40.40 -59.96 34.07
C VAL A 48 -40.46 -60.44 35.52
N GLY A 49 -41.13 -61.56 35.77
CA GLY A 49 -41.17 -62.18 37.11
C GLY A 49 -39.78 -62.58 37.62
N ARG A 50 -38.94 -63.16 36.77
CA ARG A 50 -37.55 -63.52 37.12
C ARG A 50 -36.68 -62.30 37.42
N VAL A 51 -36.80 -61.23 36.63
CA VAL A 51 -36.06 -59.97 36.86
C VAL A 51 -36.53 -59.35 38.18
N TYR A 52 -37.83 -59.40 38.48
CA TYR A 52 -38.35 -58.93 39.75
C TYR A 52 -37.80 -59.72 40.95
N GLU A 53 -37.81 -61.04 40.89
CA GLU A 53 -37.31 -61.91 41.96
C GLU A 53 -35.79 -61.81 42.15
N SER A 54 -35.04 -61.58 41.07
CA SER A 54 -33.58 -61.47 41.10
C SER A 54 -33.05 -60.09 41.52
N THR A 55 -33.90 -59.06 41.59
CA THR A 55 -33.49 -57.69 41.94
C THR A 55 -33.52 -57.48 43.46
N ASP A 56 -32.46 -56.93 44.03
CA ASP A 56 -32.44 -56.54 45.44
C ASP A 56 -33.19 -55.22 45.66
N TRP A 57 -34.40 -55.32 46.21
CA TRP A 57 -35.29 -54.18 46.45
C TRP A 57 -35.01 -53.42 47.76
N ARG A 58 -34.15 -53.94 48.63
CA ARG A 58 -33.82 -53.32 49.92
C ARG A 58 -33.35 -51.86 49.82
N PRO A 59 -32.39 -51.49 48.93
CA PRO A 59 -31.92 -50.11 48.83
C PRO A 59 -32.99 -49.16 48.26
N TYR A 60 -33.81 -49.62 47.31
CA TYR A 60 -34.92 -48.84 46.76
C TYR A 60 -35.96 -48.51 47.83
N LYS A 61 -36.38 -49.51 48.62
CA LYS A 61 -37.32 -49.29 49.74
C LYS A 61 -36.74 -48.35 50.81
N LEU A 62 -35.44 -48.45 51.10
CA LEU A 62 -34.78 -47.53 52.03
C LEU A 62 -34.80 -46.08 51.53
N ILE A 63 -34.57 -45.87 50.22
CA ILE A 63 -34.68 -44.54 49.61
C ILE A 63 -36.12 -44.03 49.74
N GLU A 64 -37.11 -44.83 49.38
CA GLU A 64 -38.54 -44.47 49.46
C GLU A 64 -38.95 -44.07 50.89
N ASP A 65 -38.62 -44.89 51.88
CA ASP A 65 -38.92 -44.62 53.29
C ASP A 65 -38.24 -43.34 53.78
N GLN A 66 -37.00 -43.06 53.37
CA GLN A 66 -36.27 -41.86 53.79
C GLN A 66 -36.79 -40.60 53.09
N VAL A 67 -37.20 -40.70 51.82
CA VAL A 67 -37.76 -39.57 51.06
C VAL A 67 -39.15 -39.23 51.61
N ILE A 68 -40.06 -40.20 51.70
CA ILE A 68 -41.45 -39.98 52.13
C ILE A 68 -41.53 -39.50 53.58
N ASN A 69 -40.71 -40.06 54.48
CA ASN A 69 -40.73 -39.68 55.90
C ASN A 69 -39.85 -38.46 56.23
N SER A 70 -39.23 -37.82 55.22
CA SER A 70 -38.45 -36.62 55.47
C SER A 70 -39.36 -35.42 55.79
N SER A 71 -38.97 -34.64 56.80
CA SER A 71 -39.64 -33.38 57.14
C SER A 71 -39.59 -32.39 55.97
N SER A 72 -38.56 -32.47 55.14
CA SER A 72 -38.35 -31.64 53.96
C SER A 72 -39.37 -32.00 52.85
N PHE A 73 -39.55 -33.29 52.54
CA PHE A 73 -40.54 -33.74 51.56
C PHE A 73 -41.99 -33.39 51.97
N SER A 74 -42.37 -33.64 53.22
CA SER A 74 -43.70 -33.26 53.75
C SER A 74 -43.97 -31.75 53.77
N GLN A 75 -42.90 -30.93 53.84
CA GLN A 75 -42.97 -29.47 53.71
C GLN A 75 -42.93 -28.97 52.26
N GLY A 76 -42.84 -29.86 51.26
CA GLY A 76 -42.75 -29.48 49.86
C GLY A 76 -41.40 -28.85 49.49
N ARG A 77 -40.31 -29.24 50.17
CA ARG A 77 -38.94 -28.75 49.93
C ARG A 77 -37.97 -29.92 49.91
N PHE A 78 -37.40 -30.29 48.76
CA PHE A 78 -36.44 -31.38 48.70
C PHE A 78 -35.23 -30.98 47.83
N PHE A 79 -34.05 -30.86 48.46
CA PHE A 79 -32.83 -30.33 47.85
C PHE A 79 -31.68 -31.34 47.91
N ASN A 80 -30.57 -31.03 47.24
CA ASN A 80 -29.36 -31.87 47.21
C ASN A 80 -28.81 -32.19 48.60
N GLU A 81 -28.90 -31.26 49.54
CA GLU A 81 -28.49 -31.48 50.94
C GLU A 81 -29.34 -32.53 51.65
N HIS A 82 -30.59 -32.76 51.21
CA HIS A 82 -31.47 -33.80 51.72
C HIS A 82 -31.30 -35.12 50.97
N ALA A 83 -30.97 -35.07 49.67
CA ALA A 83 -30.69 -36.26 48.86
C ALA A 83 -29.35 -36.93 49.23
N ARG A 84 -28.30 -36.13 49.48
CA ARG A 84 -26.94 -36.60 49.78
C ARG A 84 -26.86 -37.63 50.92
N PRO A 85 -27.47 -37.43 52.11
CA PRO A 85 -27.44 -38.43 53.18
C PRO A 85 -28.22 -39.72 52.85
N ILE A 86 -29.19 -39.66 51.93
CA ILE A 86 -29.92 -40.85 51.47
C ILE A 86 -29.04 -41.65 50.52
N VAL A 87 -28.42 -40.98 49.54
CA VAL A 87 -27.48 -41.60 48.59
C VAL A 87 -26.29 -42.24 49.32
N GLU A 88 -25.76 -41.59 50.36
CA GLU A 88 -24.66 -42.13 51.15
C GLU A 88 -25.04 -43.41 51.91
N LYS A 89 -26.31 -43.60 52.29
CA LYS A 89 -26.79 -44.79 53.00
C LYS A 89 -26.96 -46.02 52.10
N VAL A 90 -27.12 -45.82 50.81
CA VAL A 90 -27.32 -46.90 49.82
C VAL A 90 -26.12 -47.11 48.90
N LYS A 91 -25.03 -46.37 49.12
CA LYS A 91 -23.86 -46.36 48.22
C LYS A 91 -23.20 -47.73 48.04
N ASP A 92 -23.35 -48.63 49.01
CA ASP A 92 -22.78 -49.97 48.98
C ASP A 92 -23.63 -50.93 48.14
N ASP A 93 -24.90 -50.57 47.87
CA ASP A 93 -25.89 -51.37 47.13
C ASP A 93 -26.29 -50.76 45.77
N LEU A 94 -26.21 -49.43 45.61
CA LEU A 94 -26.57 -48.68 44.40
C LEU A 94 -25.55 -47.58 44.09
N SER A 95 -25.32 -47.33 42.80
CA SER A 95 -24.51 -46.16 42.41
C SER A 95 -25.22 -44.86 42.76
N ALA A 96 -24.45 -43.79 42.99
CA ALA A 96 -25.02 -42.48 43.29
C ALA A 96 -25.97 -41.99 42.19
N GLY A 97 -25.69 -42.30 40.92
CA GLY A 97 -26.56 -41.96 39.79
C GLY A 97 -27.90 -42.69 39.83
N GLU A 98 -27.91 -43.98 40.16
CA GLU A 98 -29.13 -44.79 40.27
C GLU A 98 -29.98 -44.37 41.47
N ALA A 99 -29.35 -44.12 42.62
CA ALA A 99 -30.04 -43.63 43.81
C ALA A 99 -30.69 -42.26 43.57
N ILE A 100 -29.98 -41.32 42.92
CA ILE A 100 -30.52 -40.00 42.57
C ILE A 100 -31.67 -40.13 41.57
N ALA A 101 -31.52 -40.96 40.54
CA ALA A 101 -32.59 -41.19 39.55
C ALA A 101 -33.86 -41.74 40.22
N TYR A 102 -33.71 -42.62 41.22
CA TYR A 102 -34.84 -43.16 41.96
C TYR A 102 -35.47 -42.15 42.93
N ILE A 103 -34.68 -41.31 43.60
CA ILE A 103 -35.19 -40.19 44.40
C ILE A 103 -36.03 -39.24 43.55
N ILE A 104 -35.53 -38.87 42.36
CA ILE A 104 -36.25 -38.03 41.41
C ILE A 104 -37.55 -38.71 40.99
N HIS A 105 -37.51 -40.03 40.75
CA HIS A 105 -38.70 -40.80 40.43
C HIS A 105 -39.76 -40.75 41.52
N ILE A 106 -39.41 -40.98 42.80
CA ILE A 106 -40.35 -40.90 43.94
C ILE A 106 -40.95 -39.50 44.07
N ILE A 107 -40.14 -38.45 43.89
CA ILE A 107 -40.61 -37.07 43.96
C ILE A 107 -41.56 -36.74 42.80
N SER A 108 -41.31 -37.32 41.62
CA SER A 108 -42.06 -37.03 40.40
C SER A 108 -43.32 -37.89 40.25
N ASN A 109 -43.33 -39.14 40.75
CA ASN A 109 -44.35 -40.15 40.45
C ASN A 109 -44.74 -40.98 41.70
N GLN A 110 -45.99 -40.79 42.16
CA GLN A 110 -46.81 -41.57 43.14
C GLN A 110 -46.63 -41.32 44.66
N PRO A 111 -47.63 -41.66 45.51
CA PRO A 111 -49.08 -41.40 45.48
C PRO A 111 -49.49 -40.19 46.38
N ASN A 112 -48.52 -39.56 47.06
CA ASN A 112 -48.69 -38.30 47.78
C ASN A 112 -48.00 -37.21 46.96
N PRO A 113 -48.73 -36.42 46.14
CA PRO A 113 -48.10 -35.45 45.26
C PRO A 113 -47.27 -34.47 46.07
N PHE A 114 -45.96 -34.46 45.82
CA PHE A 114 -45.06 -33.42 46.28
C PHE A 114 -45.60 -32.09 45.75
N SER A 115 -46.25 -31.32 46.63
CA SER A 115 -46.71 -29.97 46.33
C SER A 115 -45.67 -29.01 46.89
N PRO A 116 -44.88 -28.31 46.06
CA PRO A 116 -43.90 -27.36 46.56
C PRO A 116 -44.62 -26.26 47.34
N ARG A 117 -44.44 -26.25 48.66
CA ARG A 117 -45.04 -25.26 49.57
C ARG A 117 -43.92 -24.33 49.98
N LEU A 118 -43.98 -23.11 49.44
CA LEU A 118 -43.10 -21.95 49.65
C LEU A 118 -41.91 -21.84 48.69
N HIS A 119 -41.95 -20.77 47.91
CA HIS A 119 -40.86 -20.17 47.15
C HIS A 119 -39.57 -20.04 47.98
N PRO A 120 -38.49 -20.75 47.64
CA PRO A 120 -37.15 -20.36 48.03
C PRO A 120 -36.62 -19.31 47.04
N ALA A 121 -35.69 -18.47 47.50
CA ALA A 121 -34.98 -17.52 46.64
C ALA A 121 -34.16 -18.26 45.56
N PRO A 122 -33.97 -17.67 44.37
CA PRO A 122 -33.24 -18.31 43.27
C PRO A 122 -31.76 -18.52 43.62
N ASP A 123 -31.26 -19.75 43.44
CA ASP A 123 -29.84 -20.09 43.54
C ASP A 123 -29.18 -19.86 42.17
N THR A 124 -28.36 -18.82 42.08
CA THR A 124 -27.72 -18.36 40.82
C THR A 124 -26.55 -19.25 40.35
N GLY A 125 -26.32 -20.41 40.97
CA GLY A 125 -25.27 -21.37 40.63
C GLY A 125 -25.70 -22.61 39.83
N SER A 126 -26.99 -22.79 39.52
CA SER A 126 -27.48 -23.98 38.80
C SER A 126 -27.77 -23.70 37.32
N PHE A 127 -27.07 -24.38 36.40
CA PHE A 127 -27.37 -24.29 34.96
C PHE A 127 -28.57 -25.18 34.53
N ARG A 128 -29.35 -25.70 35.48
CA ARG A 128 -30.69 -26.28 35.25
C ARG A 128 -31.53 -26.04 36.48
N ASP A 129 -32.26 -24.94 36.48
CA ASP A 129 -32.82 -24.42 37.72
C ASP A 129 -34.25 -24.95 37.97
N PRO A 130 -34.57 -25.48 39.17
CA PRO A 130 -35.75 -26.30 39.45
C PRO A 130 -37.01 -25.51 39.89
N TRP A 131 -37.24 -24.31 39.33
CA TRP A 131 -38.34 -23.41 39.73
C TRP A 131 -39.34 -23.04 38.62
N MET A 132 -39.26 -23.68 37.44
CA MET A 132 -40.29 -23.50 36.42
C MET A 132 -41.57 -24.24 36.80
N THR A 133 -42.63 -23.49 37.12
CA THR A 133 -44.00 -24.04 37.18
C THR A 133 -44.51 -24.38 35.77
N ASP A 134 -45.51 -25.24 35.64
CA ASP A 134 -46.14 -25.53 34.33
C ASP A 134 -46.71 -24.27 33.66
N ASP A 135 -47.13 -23.26 34.43
CA ASP A 135 -47.55 -21.94 33.92
C ASP A 135 -46.37 -21.08 33.43
N ALA A 136 -45.21 -21.13 34.11
CA ALA A 136 -43.99 -20.48 33.64
C ALA A 136 -43.40 -21.19 32.43
N TRP A 137 -43.55 -22.52 32.36
CA TRP A 137 -43.22 -23.35 31.20
C TRP A 137 -44.18 -23.11 30.04
N ASP A 138 -45.47 -22.86 30.29
CA ASP A 138 -46.41 -22.46 29.25
C ASP A 138 -46.22 -20.99 28.81
N ILE A 139 -45.71 -20.10 29.66
CA ILE A 139 -45.22 -18.76 29.27
C ILE A 139 -43.92 -18.84 28.45
N TYR A 140 -43.05 -19.80 28.77
CA TYR A 140 -41.85 -20.13 28.00
C TYR A 140 -42.19 -20.77 26.63
N LYS A 141 -43.16 -21.69 26.57
CA LYS A 141 -43.76 -22.21 25.32
C LYS A 141 -44.55 -21.15 24.55
N LYS A 142 -44.97 -20.06 25.19
CA LYS A 142 -45.56 -18.87 24.56
C LYS A 142 -44.49 -17.90 24.02
N GLN A 143 -43.23 -18.33 23.88
CA GLN A 143 -42.36 -17.81 22.81
C GLN A 143 -43.09 -18.10 21.50
N GLN A 144 -43.64 -17.05 20.90
CA GLN A 144 -44.38 -17.19 19.66
C GLN A 144 -43.34 -17.57 18.61
N VAL A 145 -43.37 -18.83 18.18
CA VAL A 145 -42.56 -19.28 17.07
C VAL A 145 -42.93 -18.40 15.88
N VAL A 146 -41.99 -17.58 15.43
CA VAL A 146 -42.19 -16.74 14.26
C VAL A 146 -41.47 -17.41 13.11
N GLU A 147 -42.15 -17.56 11.99
CA GLU A 147 -41.53 -18.04 10.77
C GLU A 147 -40.79 -16.87 10.09
N TRP A 148 -39.51 -17.07 9.81
CA TRP A 148 -38.69 -16.14 9.03
C TRP A 148 -37.93 -16.89 7.95
N CYS A 149 -38.07 -16.47 6.69
CA CYS A 149 -37.47 -17.16 5.53
C CYS A 149 -37.74 -18.68 5.52
N GLY A 150 -38.94 -19.14 5.92
CA GLY A 150 -39.28 -20.56 5.99
C GLY A 150 -38.58 -21.34 7.11
N VAL A 151 -38.12 -20.67 8.17
CA VAL A 151 -37.53 -21.29 9.36
C VAL A 151 -38.22 -20.73 10.60
N GLU A 152 -38.58 -21.62 11.51
CA GLU A 152 -39.16 -21.26 12.82
C GLU A 152 -38.06 -20.72 13.75
N VAL A 153 -38.25 -19.51 14.26
CA VAL A 153 -37.34 -18.86 15.21
C VAL A 153 -38.06 -18.47 16.50
N ILE A 154 -37.36 -18.62 17.62
CA ILE A 154 -37.88 -18.30 18.97
C ILE A 154 -37.04 -17.23 19.69
N THR A 155 -35.84 -16.90 19.21
CA THR A 155 -35.00 -15.83 19.76
C THR A 155 -34.49 -14.86 18.69
N LEU A 156 -33.99 -13.70 19.10
CA LEU A 156 -33.39 -12.73 18.18
C LEU A 156 -32.07 -13.25 17.58
N GLU A 157 -31.32 -14.02 18.35
CA GLU A 157 -30.06 -14.62 17.92
C GLU A 157 -30.32 -15.64 16.81
N GLN A 158 -31.32 -16.52 16.99
CA GLN A 158 -31.76 -17.45 15.95
C GLN A 158 -32.28 -16.72 14.72
N LEU A 159 -33.05 -15.63 14.89
CA LEU A 159 -33.46 -14.78 13.77
C LEU A 159 -32.23 -14.21 13.04
N GLY A 160 -31.20 -13.77 13.77
CA GLY A 160 -29.93 -13.32 13.21
C GLY A 160 -29.19 -14.41 12.43
N GLU A 161 -29.12 -15.63 12.96
CA GLU A 161 -28.52 -16.79 12.28
C GLU A 161 -29.27 -17.19 11.01
N VAL A 162 -30.61 -17.18 11.04
CA VAL A 162 -31.43 -17.41 9.85
C VAL A 162 -31.22 -16.31 8.83
N CYS A 163 -31.20 -15.04 9.26
CA CYS A 163 -30.90 -13.91 8.39
C CYS A 163 -29.54 -14.06 7.71
N PHE A 164 -28.53 -14.50 8.47
CA PHE A 164 -27.16 -14.67 7.99
C PHE A 164 -27.00 -15.88 7.05
N SER A 165 -27.65 -17.00 7.35
CA SER A 165 -27.59 -18.22 6.53
C SER A 165 -28.39 -18.07 5.24
N LYS A 166 -29.61 -17.51 5.30
CA LYS A 166 -30.50 -17.27 4.14
C LYS A 166 -30.43 -15.81 3.66
N ARG A 167 -29.23 -15.39 3.23
CA ARG A 167 -28.95 -13.99 2.84
C ARG A 167 -29.92 -13.46 1.77
N GLU A 168 -30.10 -14.18 0.66
CA GLU A 168 -30.89 -13.68 -0.48
C GLU A 168 -32.37 -13.48 -0.11
N ASP A 169 -32.96 -14.46 0.58
CA ASP A 169 -34.35 -14.36 1.07
C ASP A 169 -34.50 -13.20 2.06
N THR A 170 -33.51 -13.05 2.95
CA THR A 170 -33.48 -11.97 3.93
C THR A 170 -33.38 -10.61 3.27
N LEU A 171 -32.51 -10.44 2.27
CA LEU A 171 -32.35 -9.20 1.52
C LEU A 171 -33.66 -8.76 0.87
N GLN A 172 -34.49 -9.68 0.40
CA GLN A 172 -35.82 -9.35 -0.14
C GLN A 172 -36.78 -8.85 0.95
N LEU A 173 -36.80 -9.51 2.11
CA LEU A 173 -37.71 -9.15 3.20
C LEU A 173 -37.33 -7.80 3.86
N ILE A 174 -36.04 -7.52 4.06
CA ILE A 174 -35.58 -6.29 4.71
C ILE A 174 -35.57 -5.05 3.78
N GLN A 175 -36.04 -5.19 2.54
CA GLN A 175 -36.37 -4.02 1.72
C GLN A 175 -37.57 -3.27 2.29
N ASN A 176 -38.49 -3.98 2.94
CA ASN A 176 -39.74 -3.43 3.44
C ASN A 176 -39.79 -3.50 4.97
N LYS A 177 -39.98 -2.33 5.60
CA LYS A 177 -40.06 -2.17 7.05
C LYS A 177 -41.27 -2.86 7.70
N LEU A 178 -42.18 -3.42 6.91
CA LEU A 178 -43.37 -4.12 7.41
C LEU A 178 -43.11 -5.57 7.82
N TYR A 179 -41.92 -6.13 7.54
CA TYR A 179 -41.62 -7.52 7.87
C TYR A 179 -40.83 -7.65 9.19
N LEU A 180 -39.62 -7.08 9.26
CA LEU A 180 -38.71 -7.33 10.38
C LEU A 180 -39.16 -6.73 11.72
N PRO A 181 -39.55 -5.43 11.83
CA PRO A 181 -39.95 -4.86 13.12
C PRO A 181 -41.15 -5.57 13.77
N PRO A 182 -42.22 -5.94 13.03
CA PRO A 182 -43.29 -6.77 13.60
C PRO A 182 -42.80 -8.12 14.11
N THR A 183 -41.90 -8.80 13.39
CA THR A 183 -41.29 -10.06 13.83
C THR A 183 -40.49 -9.87 15.14
N ILE A 184 -39.71 -8.80 15.25
CA ILE A 184 -38.96 -8.46 16.47
C ILE A 184 -39.91 -8.13 17.62
N MET A 185 -41.00 -7.40 17.36
CA MET A 185 -42.04 -7.12 18.34
C MET A 185 -42.71 -8.40 18.84
N LEU A 186 -42.99 -9.37 17.97
CA LEU A 186 -43.59 -10.65 18.33
C LEU A 186 -42.64 -11.50 19.19
N LEU A 187 -41.35 -11.55 18.82
CA LEU A 187 -40.33 -12.30 19.55
C LEU A 187 -39.98 -11.67 20.91
N THR A 188 -39.92 -10.34 20.99
CA THR A 188 -39.46 -9.63 22.21
C THR A 188 -40.56 -9.04 23.06
N ARG A 189 -41.77 -8.85 22.51
CA ARG A 189 -42.89 -8.10 23.10
C ARG A 189 -42.49 -6.73 23.65
N SER A 190 -41.50 -6.10 23.04
CA SER A 190 -40.90 -4.85 23.52
C SER A 190 -40.79 -3.82 22.39
N ALA A 191 -41.59 -2.77 22.48
CA ALA A 191 -41.46 -1.60 21.61
C ALA A 191 -40.08 -0.95 21.73
N ALA A 192 -39.51 -0.91 22.94
CA ALA A 192 -38.18 -0.35 23.18
C ALA A 192 -37.07 -1.15 22.48
N ARG A 193 -37.20 -2.48 22.36
CA ARG A 193 -36.26 -3.32 21.59
C ARG A 193 -36.51 -3.27 20.09
N THR A 194 -37.74 -2.96 19.66
CA THR A 194 -38.13 -2.90 18.24
C THR A 194 -37.74 -1.56 17.59
N GLN A 195 -37.89 -0.45 18.32
CA GLN A 195 -37.64 0.91 17.82
C GLN A 195 -36.24 1.10 17.21
N PRO A 196 -35.14 0.56 17.77
CA PRO A 196 -33.81 0.65 17.16
C PRO A 196 -33.73 0.01 15.77
N PHE A 197 -34.53 -1.02 15.49
CA PHE A 197 -34.57 -1.69 14.19
C PHE A 197 -35.43 -0.91 13.20
N GLU A 198 -36.55 -0.33 13.63
CA GLU A 198 -37.37 0.57 12.79
C GLU A 198 -36.52 1.74 12.26
N LYS A 199 -35.73 2.36 13.14
CA LYS A 199 -34.82 3.46 12.77
C LYS A 199 -33.83 3.08 11.68
N ILE A 200 -33.36 1.83 11.60
CA ILE A 200 -32.42 1.39 10.55
C ILE A 200 -33.06 1.58 9.16
N PHE A 201 -34.37 1.32 9.02
CA PHE A 201 -35.05 1.46 7.73
C PHE A 201 -35.22 2.92 7.30
N ASP A 202 -35.37 3.82 8.28
CA ASP A 202 -35.51 5.25 8.04
C ASP A 202 -34.14 5.91 7.76
N ASP A 203 -33.09 5.50 8.49
CA ASP A 203 -31.76 6.11 8.46
C ASP A 203 -30.86 5.54 7.34
N ILE A 204 -30.96 4.24 7.04
CA ILE A 204 -30.05 3.54 6.10
C ILE A 204 -30.78 3.14 4.82
N LYS A 205 -30.47 3.84 3.72
CA LYS A 205 -31.06 3.59 2.39
C LYS A 205 -30.41 2.44 1.63
N ASP A 206 -29.10 2.24 1.82
CA ASP A 206 -28.36 1.15 1.16
C ASP A 206 -28.78 -0.20 1.75
N VAL A 207 -29.26 -1.11 0.89
CA VAL A 207 -29.84 -2.39 1.32
C VAL A 207 -28.80 -3.29 1.98
N GLU A 208 -27.56 -3.30 1.48
CA GLU A 208 -26.50 -4.13 2.05
C GLU A 208 -26.00 -3.59 3.39
N LYS A 209 -25.84 -2.28 3.51
CA LYS A 209 -25.53 -1.67 4.82
C LYS A 209 -26.62 -1.98 5.83
N ARG A 210 -27.88 -1.81 5.43
CA ARG A 210 -29.05 -2.12 6.26
C ARG A 210 -29.03 -3.58 6.69
N TYR A 211 -28.79 -4.50 5.76
CA TYR A 211 -28.63 -5.93 6.04
C TYR A 211 -27.58 -6.19 7.11
N LEU A 212 -26.35 -5.71 6.90
CA LEU A 212 -25.24 -5.91 7.82
C LEU A 212 -25.55 -5.34 9.21
N THR A 213 -26.12 -4.13 9.29
CA THR A 213 -26.51 -3.52 10.58
C THR A 213 -27.56 -4.36 11.28
N ILE A 214 -28.57 -4.86 10.55
CA ILE A 214 -29.63 -5.70 11.11
C ILE A 214 -29.04 -7.00 11.66
N ILE A 215 -28.25 -7.74 10.88
CA ILE A 215 -27.78 -9.07 11.30
C ILE A 215 -26.86 -8.99 12.53
N TYR A 216 -25.95 -8.02 12.58
CA TYR A 216 -25.02 -7.90 13.69
C TYR A 216 -25.67 -7.30 14.94
N ARG A 217 -26.75 -6.52 14.77
CA ARG A 217 -27.56 -6.07 15.89
C ARG A 217 -28.48 -7.16 16.44
N LEU A 218 -28.95 -8.07 15.60
CA LEU A 218 -29.70 -9.26 16.01
C LEU A 218 -28.81 -10.26 16.73
N TYR A 219 -27.61 -10.52 16.19
CA TYR A 219 -26.62 -11.40 16.78
C TYR A 219 -25.20 -10.89 16.54
N ASN A 220 -24.60 -10.35 17.58
CA ASN A 220 -23.29 -9.68 17.53
C ASN A 220 -22.09 -10.64 17.44
N GLU A 221 -22.26 -11.95 17.67
CA GLU A 221 -21.16 -12.92 17.55
C GLU A 221 -21.03 -13.53 16.15
N LEU A 222 -21.88 -13.11 15.20
CA LEU A 222 -21.84 -13.60 13.82
C LEU A 222 -20.49 -13.28 13.16
N PRO A 223 -19.92 -14.23 12.39
CA PRO A 223 -18.69 -13.98 11.65
C PRO A 223 -18.91 -13.02 10.48
N PHE A 224 -17.83 -12.40 10.01
CA PHE A 224 -17.83 -11.67 8.75
C PHE A 224 -17.74 -12.62 7.56
N ARG A 225 -18.60 -12.44 6.56
CA ARG A 225 -18.55 -13.24 5.33
C ARG A 225 -17.74 -12.50 4.27
N PHE A 226 -16.64 -13.10 3.84
CA PHE A 226 -15.80 -12.59 2.75
C PHE A 226 -15.51 -13.72 1.77
N ARG A 227 -15.88 -13.54 0.50
CA ARG A 227 -15.78 -14.56 -0.57
C ARG A 227 -16.38 -15.94 -0.22
N GLY A 228 -17.44 -15.95 0.60
CA GLY A 228 -18.09 -17.19 1.04
C GLY A 228 -17.46 -17.86 2.26
N ALA A 229 -16.22 -17.49 2.63
CA ALA A 229 -15.61 -17.89 3.89
C ALA A 229 -16.09 -17.00 5.05
N MET A 230 -15.98 -17.53 6.28
CA MET A 230 -16.45 -16.88 7.50
C MET A 230 -15.29 -16.60 8.44
N TYR A 231 -15.19 -15.35 8.92
CA TYR A 231 -14.08 -14.87 9.75
C TYR A 231 -14.63 -14.34 11.07
N LYS A 232 -14.16 -14.88 12.20
CA LYS A 232 -14.60 -14.44 13.55
C LYS A 232 -13.87 -13.19 14.02
N THR A 233 -12.63 -12.97 13.55
CA THR A 233 -11.82 -11.84 13.95
C THR A 233 -11.36 -11.03 12.75
N LEU A 234 -11.13 -9.73 12.96
CA LEU A 234 -10.57 -8.85 11.94
C LEU A 234 -9.15 -9.29 11.53
N ALA A 235 -8.37 -9.83 12.47
CA ALA A 235 -7.03 -10.35 12.22
C ALA A 235 -7.04 -11.54 11.23
N ASP A 236 -7.96 -12.49 11.39
CA ASP A 236 -8.08 -13.63 10.47
C ASP A 236 -8.46 -13.16 9.06
N LEU A 237 -9.42 -12.22 8.98
CA LEU A 237 -9.87 -11.64 7.71
C LEU A 237 -8.74 -10.89 6.98
N MET A 238 -7.99 -10.05 7.70
CA MET A 238 -6.86 -9.30 7.15
C MET A 238 -5.71 -10.22 6.75
N THR A 239 -5.45 -11.28 7.52
CA THR A 239 -4.43 -12.29 7.20
C THR A 239 -4.76 -12.99 5.89
N GLU A 240 -6.02 -13.37 5.68
CA GLU A 240 -6.46 -13.92 4.39
C GLU A 240 -6.26 -12.92 3.26
N ALA A 241 -6.71 -11.68 3.45
CA ALA A 241 -6.62 -10.65 2.41
C ALA A 241 -5.18 -10.37 1.98
N CYS A 242 -4.22 -10.47 2.91
CA CYS A 242 -2.79 -10.28 2.64
C CYS A 242 -2.14 -11.43 1.86
N GLN A 243 -2.82 -12.55 1.59
CA GLN A 243 -2.25 -13.65 0.80
C GLN A 243 -2.00 -13.29 -0.67
N SER A 244 -2.79 -12.37 -1.24
CA SER A 244 -2.60 -11.89 -2.61
C SER A 244 -3.11 -10.45 -2.80
N TYR A 245 -2.58 -9.77 -3.81
CA TYR A 245 -3.02 -8.41 -4.15
C TYR A 245 -4.51 -8.33 -4.51
N GLU A 246 -5.02 -9.33 -5.25
CA GLU A 246 -6.43 -9.36 -5.66
C GLU A 246 -7.36 -9.44 -4.44
N LEU A 247 -7.03 -10.30 -3.47
CA LEU A 247 -7.78 -10.43 -2.23
C LEU A 247 -7.76 -9.14 -1.41
N LEU A 248 -6.60 -8.49 -1.31
CA LEU A 248 -6.45 -7.23 -0.63
C LEU A 248 -7.30 -6.13 -1.29
N GLY A 249 -7.30 -6.05 -2.62
CA GLY A 249 -8.14 -5.12 -3.39
C GLY A 249 -9.63 -5.34 -3.15
N GLN A 250 -10.08 -6.60 -3.15
CA GLN A 250 -11.48 -6.93 -2.85
C GLN A 250 -11.86 -6.56 -1.41
N LEU A 251 -10.97 -6.75 -0.44
CA LEU A 251 -11.23 -6.33 0.93
C LEU A 251 -11.25 -4.81 1.06
N HIS A 252 -10.40 -4.08 0.33
CA HIS A 252 -10.43 -2.62 0.25
C HIS A 252 -11.76 -2.11 -0.32
N ASP A 253 -12.32 -2.76 -1.34
CA ASP A 253 -13.65 -2.42 -1.87
C ASP A 253 -14.76 -2.64 -0.84
N VAL A 254 -14.68 -3.71 -0.05
CA VAL A 254 -15.61 -3.99 1.06
C VAL A 254 -15.47 -2.94 2.17
N TYR A 255 -14.24 -2.56 2.51
CA TYR A 255 -13.92 -1.53 3.48
C TYR A 255 -14.42 -0.15 3.04
N SER A 256 -14.20 0.23 1.79
CA SER A 256 -14.59 1.55 1.26
C SER A 256 -16.10 1.75 1.22
N LYS A 257 -16.85 0.65 1.13
CA LYS A 257 -18.31 0.65 1.31
C LYS A 257 -18.72 0.81 2.77
N GLY A 258 -17.82 0.67 3.75
CA GLY A 258 -18.08 0.79 5.18
C GLY A 258 -18.63 -0.48 5.83
N TYR A 259 -18.55 -1.63 5.16
CA TYR A 259 -19.10 -2.89 5.67
C TYR A 259 -18.32 -3.41 6.88
N ILE A 260 -17.00 -3.23 6.88
CA ILE A 260 -16.15 -3.58 8.03
C ILE A 260 -16.48 -2.70 9.24
N HIS A 261 -16.75 -1.41 9.04
CA HIS A 261 -17.16 -0.51 10.13
C HIS A 261 -18.47 -0.96 10.77
N ILE A 262 -19.47 -1.32 9.96
CA ILE A 262 -20.76 -1.82 10.49
C ILE A 262 -20.53 -3.09 11.31
N TRP A 263 -19.77 -4.05 10.78
CA TRP A 263 -19.44 -5.26 11.52
C TRP A 263 -18.76 -4.94 12.85
N GLN A 264 -17.71 -4.14 12.83
CA GLN A 264 -16.95 -3.83 14.04
C GLN A 264 -17.74 -2.99 15.05
N GLN A 265 -18.60 -2.07 14.61
CA GLN A 265 -19.44 -1.25 15.49
C GLN A 265 -20.55 -2.06 16.19
N GLU A 266 -21.19 -2.99 15.47
CA GLU A 266 -22.30 -3.79 16.01
C GLU A 266 -21.80 -5.06 16.73
N ALA A 267 -20.75 -5.71 16.23
CA ALA A 267 -20.25 -7.00 16.72
C ALA A 267 -19.14 -6.88 17.79
N GLN A 268 -18.25 -5.88 17.70
CA GLN A 268 -16.99 -5.82 18.47
C GLN A 268 -16.72 -4.41 19.03
N THR A 269 -17.48 -4.04 20.06
CA THR A 269 -17.50 -2.69 20.66
C THR A 269 -16.13 -2.18 21.13
N ALA A 270 -15.19 -3.05 21.46
CA ALA A 270 -13.84 -2.65 21.91
C ALA A 270 -12.99 -2.00 20.81
N LEU A 271 -13.14 -2.41 19.55
CA LEU A 271 -12.36 -1.86 18.42
C LEU A 271 -13.09 -0.74 17.68
N ALA A 272 -14.40 -0.60 17.88
CA ALA A 272 -15.24 0.38 17.21
C ALA A 272 -14.74 1.83 17.37
N GLY A 273 -14.18 2.18 18.54
CA GLY A 273 -13.63 3.51 18.83
C GLY A 273 -12.27 3.81 18.18
N HIS A 274 -11.60 2.79 17.64
CA HIS A 274 -10.28 2.89 17.03
C HIS A 274 -10.30 2.75 15.50
N LEU A 275 -11.48 2.64 14.90
CA LEU A 275 -11.63 2.56 13.45
C LEU A 275 -11.31 3.92 12.80
N PRO A 276 -10.51 3.94 11.73
CA PRO A 276 -10.28 5.15 10.95
C PRO A 276 -11.59 5.69 10.39
N SER A 277 -11.79 7.01 10.48
CA SER A 277 -12.98 7.70 9.96
C SER A 277 -12.98 7.80 8.43
N ASN A 278 -11.80 7.72 7.80
CA ASN A 278 -11.63 7.78 6.37
C ASN A 278 -11.91 6.41 5.72
N LEU A 279 -12.90 6.31 4.84
CA LEU A 279 -13.20 5.07 4.08
C LEU A 279 -12.34 4.89 2.82
N GLY A 280 -11.42 5.81 2.54
CA GLY A 280 -10.48 5.73 1.43
C GLY A 280 -9.34 4.74 1.65
N LYS A 281 -8.44 4.63 0.66
CA LYS A 281 -7.29 3.72 0.68
C LYS A 281 -6.37 3.92 1.90
N ASN A 282 -6.10 5.16 2.28
CA ASN A 282 -5.26 5.43 3.46
C ASN A 282 -5.90 4.97 4.77
N GLY A 283 -7.23 5.13 4.93
CA GLY A 283 -7.91 4.60 6.11
C GLY A 283 -7.95 3.07 6.14
N PHE A 284 -8.04 2.44 4.97
CA PHE A 284 -7.90 0.99 4.87
C PHE A 284 -6.50 0.52 5.28
N LEU A 285 -5.44 1.15 4.77
CA LEU A 285 -4.05 0.84 5.17
C LEU A 285 -3.83 1.11 6.65
N GLU A 286 -4.41 2.18 7.19
CA GLU A 286 -4.33 2.50 8.62
C GLU A 286 -4.96 1.40 9.47
N LEU A 287 -6.15 0.91 9.07
CA LEU A 287 -6.78 -0.22 9.75
C LEU A 287 -5.92 -1.49 9.63
N LEU A 288 -5.46 -1.81 8.42
CA LEU A 288 -4.65 -3.00 8.12
C LEU A 288 -3.42 -3.07 9.02
N TYR A 289 -2.64 -2.00 9.08
CA TYR A 289 -1.41 -1.95 9.86
C TYR A 289 -1.61 -1.69 11.35
N THR A 290 -2.80 -1.23 11.76
CA THR A 290 -3.18 -1.22 13.19
C THR A 290 -3.49 -2.63 13.69
N VAL A 291 -4.06 -3.50 12.85
CA VAL A 291 -4.29 -4.92 13.17
C VAL A 291 -2.97 -5.68 13.25
N ASN A 292 -2.10 -5.52 12.26
CA ASN A 292 -0.74 -6.06 12.32
C ASN A 292 0.22 -5.20 11.48
N PRO A 293 1.20 -4.53 12.12
CA PRO A 293 2.21 -3.72 11.42
C PRO A 293 3.08 -4.52 10.43
N GLN A 294 3.21 -5.84 10.63
CA GLN A 294 4.08 -6.71 9.83
C GLN A 294 3.39 -7.25 8.56
N TYR A 295 2.16 -6.83 8.26
CA TYR A 295 1.55 -7.18 6.98
C TYR A 295 2.32 -6.57 5.81
N PRO A 296 2.35 -7.25 4.65
CA PRO A 296 3.07 -6.75 3.49
C PRO A 296 2.44 -5.47 2.94
N PHE A 297 3.27 -4.65 2.31
CA PHE A 297 2.83 -3.54 1.48
C PHE A 297 2.74 -3.98 0.03
N TYR A 298 1.68 -3.59 -0.66
CA TYR A 298 1.50 -3.91 -2.07
C TYR A 298 1.63 -2.65 -2.91
N LEU A 299 2.53 -2.70 -3.88
CA LEU A 299 2.75 -1.64 -4.85
C LEU A 299 2.56 -2.21 -6.25
N ASN A 300 1.58 -1.70 -6.99
CA ASN A 300 1.26 -2.14 -8.36
C ASN A 300 1.19 -3.67 -8.52
N GLY A 301 0.55 -4.36 -7.56
CA GLY A 301 0.39 -5.81 -7.54
C GLY A 301 1.58 -6.61 -6.99
N GLN A 302 2.74 -5.97 -6.78
CA GLN A 302 3.90 -6.61 -6.17
C GLN A 302 3.86 -6.51 -4.64
N ARG A 303 4.29 -7.59 -3.98
CA ARG A 303 4.30 -7.73 -2.52
C ARG A 303 5.68 -7.36 -1.94
N TYR A 304 5.69 -6.52 -0.91
CA TYR A 304 6.88 -6.12 -0.17
C TYR A 304 6.67 -6.36 1.32
N ASP A 305 7.40 -7.32 1.88
CA ASP A 305 7.29 -7.67 3.30
C ASP A 305 7.97 -6.66 4.25
N SER A 306 8.85 -5.80 3.73
CA SER A 306 9.52 -4.77 4.53
C SER A 306 9.92 -3.55 3.69
N PRO A 307 10.12 -2.38 4.32
CA PRO A 307 10.64 -1.20 3.62
C PRO A 307 12.02 -1.45 2.98
N THR A 308 12.87 -2.25 3.63
CA THR A 308 14.18 -2.65 3.11
C THR A 308 14.06 -3.53 1.86
N HIS A 309 13.08 -4.43 1.81
CA HIS A 309 12.78 -5.22 0.62
C HIS A 309 12.34 -4.32 -0.55
N LEU A 310 11.44 -3.36 -0.31
CA LEU A 310 11.02 -2.37 -1.31
C LEU A 310 12.21 -1.60 -1.89
N VAL A 311 13.11 -1.12 -1.03
CA VAL A 311 14.31 -0.37 -1.46
C VAL A 311 15.28 -1.25 -2.23
N THR A 312 15.49 -2.49 -1.81
CA THR A 312 16.36 -3.44 -2.52
C THR A 312 15.87 -3.67 -3.95
N VAL A 313 14.57 -3.83 -4.14
CA VAL A 313 13.96 -3.95 -5.47
C VAL A 313 14.08 -2.64 -6.25
N ALA A 314 13.81 -1.49 -5.63
CA ALA A 314 13.93 -0.18 -6.26
C ALA A 314 15.35 0.11 -6.75
N ARG A 315 16.39 -0.39 -6.06
CA ARG A 315 17.79 -0.24 -6.45
C ARG A 315 18.17 -1.04 -7.70
N THR A 316 17.38 -2.04 -8.09
CA THR A 316 17.69 -2.91 -9.23
C THR A 316 16.72 -2.73 -10.40
N SER A 317 15.56 -2.10 -10.17
CA SER A 317 14.53 -1.90 -11.19
C SER A 317 13.97 -0.47 -11.16
N GLY A 318 14.23 0.28 -12.23
CA GLY A 318 13.66 1.63 -12.41
C GLY A 318 12.16 1.65 -12.66
N ALA A 319 11.56 0.52 -13.06
CA ALA A 319 10.12 0.45 -13.37
C ALA A 319 9.23 0.76 -12.15
N VAL A 320 9.71 0.42 -10.94
CA VAL A 320 8.95 0.56 -9.68
C VAL A 320 8.97 1.99 -9.16
N TRP A 321 9.88 2.85 -9.63
CA TRP A 321 10.10 4.19 -9.08
C TRP A 321 8.88 5.09 -9.21
N LYS A 322 8.18 5.02 -10.35
CA LYS A 322 6.95 5.81 -10.55
C LYS A 322 5.90 5.47 -9.49
N ASP A 323 5.73 4.18 -9.21
CA ASP A 323 4.71 3.71 -8.27
C ASP A 323 5.12 4.08 -6.83
N ILE A 324 6.42 4.00 -6.49
CA ILE A 324 6.93 4.44 -5.17
C ILE A 324 6.64 5.92 -4.97
N PHE A 325 6.91 6.75 -5.98
CA PHE A 325 6.60 8.18 -5.90
C PHE A 325 5.11 8.41 -5.66
N GLN A 326 4.22 7.72 -6.38
CA GLN A 326 2.77 7.85 -6.17
C GLN A 326 2.34 7.44 -4.76
N ALA A 327 2.92 6.37 -4.21
CA ALA A 327 2.65 5.94 -2.84
C ALA A 327 3.14 6.96 -1.79
N ILE A 328 4.25 7.66 -2.07
CA ILE A 328 4.74 8.78 -1.25
C ILE A 328 3.79 9.98 -1.34
N ASP A 329 3.42 10.39 -2.55
CA ASP A 329 2.59 11.58 -2.80
C ASP A 329 1.18 11.42 -2.21
N HIS A 330 0.59 10.23 -2.32
CA HIS A 330 -0.69 9.90 -1.70
C HIS A 330 -0.61 9.56 -0.20
N ARG A 331 0.58 9.62 0.41
CA ARG A 331 0.84 9.26 1.82
C ARG A 331 0.53 7.80 2.19
N GLU A 332 0.38 6.92 1.21
CA GLU A 332 0.16 5.49 1.43
C GLU A 332 1.38 4.85 2.11
N LEU A 333 2.58 5.25 1.66
CA LEU A 333 3.83 4.80 2.22
C LEU A 333 4.03 5.31 3.65
N HIS A 334 3.65 6.57 3.93
CA HIS A 334 3.72 7.15 5.27
C HIS A 334 2.89 6.35 6.27
N VAL A 335 1.66 5.97 5.93
CA VAL A 335 0.80 5.16 6.81
C VAL A 335 1.47 3.84 7.17
N TRP A 336 2.11 3.17 6.21
CA TRP A 336 2.82 1.92 6.46
C TRP A 336 4.05 2.12 7.36
N LEU A 337 4.88 3.13 7.07
CA LEU A 337 6.10 3.41 7.81
C LEU A 337 5.83 3.89 9.25
N GLU A 338 4.83 4.74 9.47
CA GLU A 338 4.43 5.20 10.81
C GLU A 338 3.99 4.02 11.68
N LYS A 339 3.22 3.09 11.13
CA LYS A 339 2.74 1.91 11.89
C LYS A 339 3.87 0.92 12.20
N LEU A 340 4.96 0.95 11.43
CA LEU A 340 6.22 0.25 11.74
C LEU A 340 7.12 0.99 12.75
N GLY A 341 6.70 2.15 13.26
CA GLY A 341 7.49 2.98 14.18
C GLY A 341 8.65 3.73 13.50
N GLN A 342 8.49 4.03 12.21
CA GLN A 342 9.49 4.74 11.39
C GLN A 342 9.05 6.18 11.08
N GLU A 343 8.45 6.87 12.04
CA GLU A 343 8.08 8.29 11.94
C GLU A 343 9.26 9.21 11.54
N PRO A 344 10.52 8.95 11.96
CA PRO A 344 11.67 9.71 11.47
C PRO A 344 11.84 9.63 9.95
N TRP A 345 11.53 8.48 9.34
CA TRP A 345 11.60 8.32 7.88
C TRP A 345 10.51 9.14 7.18
N CYS A 346 9.28 9.13 7.70
CA CYS A 346 8.19 9.96 7.15
C CYS A 346 8.56 11.46 7.17
N LYS A 347 9.09 11.94 8.30
CA LYS A 347 9.59 13.32 8.41
C LYS A 347 10.72 13.62 7.44
N GLY A 348 11.66 12.68 7.28
CA GLY A 348 12.76 12.80 6.33
C GLY A 348 12.28 12.86 4.88
N ILE A 349 11.31 12.04 4.49
CA ILE A 349 10.68 12.07 3.16
C ILE A 349 10.05 13.45 2.91
N ASP A 350 9.25 13.95 3.84
CA ASP A 350 8.57 15.25 3.70
C ASP A 350 9.57 16.41 3.58
N GLN A 351 10.62 16.40 4.41
CA GLN A 351 11.69 17.40 4.37
C GLN A 351 12.44 17.38 3.04
N GLN A 352 12.83 16.20 2.56
CA GLN A 352 13.56 16.05 1.29
C GLN A 352 12.68 16.43 0.09
N ASN A 353 11.41 16.02 0.07
CA ASN A 353 10.47 16.38 -0.99
C ASN A 353 10.24 17.89 -1.06
N THR A 354 10.10 18.54 0.09
CA THR A 354 9.97 20.00 0.19
C THR A 354 11.24 20.67 -0.35
N ALA A 355 12.42 20.25 0.09
CA ALA A 355 13.71 20.79 -0.38
C ALA A 355 13.90 20.60 -1.90
N ILE A 356 13.55 19.44 -2.44
CA ILE A 356 13.60 19.13 -3.88
C ILE A 356 12.67 20.06 -4.66
N SER A 357 11.42 20.24 -4.18
CA SER A 357 10.42 21.10 -4.82
C SER A 357 10.84 22.58 -4.81
N ASP A 358 11.33 23.06 -3.67
CA ASP A 358 11.65 24.48 -3.45
C ASP A 358 12.97 24.91 -4.10
N SER A 359 13.87 23.96 -4.40
CA SER A 359 15.17 24.25 -5.02
C SER A 359 15.09 24.90 -6.40
N GLY A 360 13.98 24.74 -7.13
CA GLY A 360 13.86 25.12 -8.54
C GLY A 360 14.81 24.37 -9.48
N PHE A 361 15.61 23.42 -8.96
CA PHE A 361 16.63 22.72 -9.72
C PHE A 361 16.06 21.59 -10.58
N TYR A 362 14.93 20.99 -10.17
CA TYR A 362 14.30 19.85 -10.83
C TYR A 362 12.97 20.23 -11.50
N ASN A 363 12.73 19.73 -12.72
CA ASN A 363 11.38 19.74 -13.32
C ASN A 363 10.50 18.64 -12.72
N ASP A 364 9.21 18.62 -13.05
CA ASP A 364 8.23 17.73 -12.41
C ASP A 364 8.60 16.24 -12.48
N GLU A 365 9.05 15.74 -13.64
CA GLU A 365 9.47 14.34 -13.77
C GLU A 365 10.77 14.04 -13.01
N GLU A 366 11.71 14.99 -13.01
CA GLU A 366 12.97 14.86 -12.26
C GLU A 366 12.76 14.94 -10.75
N ARG A 367 11.75 15.69 -10.28
CA ARG A 367 11.35 15.71 -8.87
C ARG A 367 10.90 14.33 -8.41
N LYS A 368 10.09 13.63 -9.21
CA LYS A 368 9.63 12.27 -8.90
C LYS A 368 10.81 11.32 -8.70
N LEU A 369 11.77 11.36 -9.62
CA LEU A 369 12.98 10.53 -9.54
C LEU A 369 13.86 10.91 -8.34
N ALA A 370 14.06 12.21 -8.09
CA ALA A 370 14.82 12.71 -6.94
C ALA A 370 14.19 12.32 -5.61
N SER A 371 12.86 12.38 -5.49
CA SER A 371 12.10 11.98 -4.31
C SER A 371 12.27 10.50 -4.00
N VAL A 372 12.21 9.64 -5.02
CA VAL A 372 12.41 8.19 -4.84
C VAL A 372 13.87 7.89 -4.47
N GLN A 373 14.83 8.57 -5.10
CA GLN A 373 16.25 8.44 -4.72
C GLN A 373 16.49 8.88 -3.28
N ALA A 374 15.87 9.97 -2.83
CA ALA A 374 15.97 10.44 -1.45
C ALA A 374 15.35 9.42 -0.47
N PHE A 375 14.20 8.82 -0.83
CA PHE A 375 13.59 7.75 -0.05
C PHE A 375 14.51 6.52 0.07
N ILE A 376 15.12 6.06 -1.03
CA ILE A 376 16.08 4.94 -1.03
C ILE A 376 17.24 5.23 -0.06
N ASN A 377 17.82 6.43 -0.14
CA ASN A 377 18.95 6.82 0.71
C ASN A 377 18.57 6.97 2.19
N LEU A 378 17.30 7.22 2.49
CA LEU A 378 16.80 7.40 3.86
C LEU A 378 16.58 6.07 4.57
N VAL A 379 16.07 5.07 3.84
CA VAL A 379 15.72 3.76 4.40
C VAL A 379 16.91 2.80 4.42
N ASP A 380 17.82 2.90 3.45
CA ASP A 380 19.04 2.09 3.39
C ASP A 380 20.28 2.99 3.58
N GLU A 381 20.75 3.11 4.82
CA GLU A 381 21.97 3.86 5.15
C GLU A 381 23.24 3.28 4.49
N THR A 382 23.19 2.01 4.05
CA THR A 382 24.29 1.36 3.35
C THR A 382 24.22 1.56 1.83
N ALA A 383 23.17 2.22 1.33
CA ALA A 383 23.04 2.50 -0.09
C ALA A 383 24.17 3.41 -0.56
N THR A 384 24.89 2.97 -1.59
CA THR A 384 25.90 3.78 -2.25
C THR A 384 25.23 4.97 -2.93
N LEU A 385 25.56 6.18 -2.50
CA LEU A 385 25.02 7.41 -3.10
C LEU A 385 25.37 7.48 -4.61
N PRO A 386 24.56 8.15 -5.43
CA PRO A 386 24.88 8.42 -6.83
C PRO A 386 26.19 9.22 -6.98
N VAL A 387 27.21 8.62 -7.60
CA VAL A 387 28.56 9.21 -7.78
C VAL A 387 28.84 9.40 -9.26
N ILE A 388 29.21 10.62 -9.66
CA ILE A 388 29.58 10.97 -11.03
C ILE A 388 31.11 10.96 -11.12
N VAL A 389 31.65 10.24 -12.10
CA VAL A 389 33.08 10.18 -12.42
C VAL A 389 33.31 10.79 -13.79
N ALA A 390 34.44 11.47 -13.96
CA ALA A 390 34.84 12.08 -15.22
C ALA A 390 36.06 11.41 -15.84
N ALA A 391 36.08 11.33 -17.17
CA ALA A 391 37.22 10.90 -17.97
C ALA A 391 37.41 11.88 -19.15
N PRO A 392 38.61 12.48 -19.32
CA PRO A 392 39.79 12.41 -18.43
C PRO A 392 39.61 13.18 -17.10
N LYS A 393 40.43 12.85 -16.10
CA LYS A 393 40.40 13.49 -14.76
C LYS A 393 41.05 14.88 -14.72
N GLU A 394 41.87 15.20 -15.71
CA GLU A 394 42.51 16.49 -15.92
C GLU A 394 42.58 16.78 -17.42
N LEU A 395 42.54 18.05 -17.80
CA LEU A 395 42.65 18.50 -19.18
C LEU A 395 43.80 19.50 -19.32
N SER A 396 44.66 19.29 -20.32
CA SER A 396 45.82 20.15 -20.55
C SER A 396 45.98 20.46 -22.03
N PHE A 397 45.89 21.75 -22.36
CA PHE A 397 45.98 22.31 -23.71
C PHE A 397 47.14 23.29 -23.79
N ILE A 398 48.36 22.78 -23.59
CA ILE A 398 49.59 23.57 -23.61
C ILE A 398 50.04 23.80 -25.05
N ASN A 399 50.47 25.01 -25.37
CA ASN A 399 50.99 25.43 -26.68
C ASN A 399 49.97 25.29 -27.83
N SER A 400 48.70 25.56 -27.55
CA SER A 400 47.67 25.52 -28.58
C SER A 400 47.81 26.70 -29.54
N GLU A 401 47.69 26.46 -30.85
CA GLU A 401 47.80 27.52 -31.85
C GLU A 401 46.61 28.48 -31.79
N ALA A 402 46.86 29.79 -31.80
CA ALA A 402 45.79 30.79 -31.71
C ALA A 402 44.86 30.87 -32.94
N SER A 403 45.04 30.01 -33.95
CA SER A 403 44.35 30.03 -35.25
C SER A 403 43.06 29.20 -35.30
N HIS A 404 42.86 28.26 -34.38
CA HIS A 404 41.75 27.30 -34.43
C HIS A 404 41.05 27.15 -33.08
N VAL A 405 39.73 27.05 -33.09
CA VAL A 405 38.92 26.74 -31.90
C VAL A 405 39.30 25.33 -31.43
N ILE A 406 39.60 25.20 -30.13
CA ILE A 406 39.92 23.92 -29.51
C ILE A 406 38.61 23.34 -28.98
N GLU A 407 38.36 22.09 -29.35
CA GLU A 407 37.19 21.35 -28.89
C GLU A 407 37.67 20.08 -28.20
N SER A 408 37.19 19.83 -26.99
CA SER A 408 37.52 18.63 -26.23
C SER A 408 36.28 18.02 -25.60
N ASN A 409 36.17 16.69 -25.71
CA ASN A 409 35.06 15.96 -25.13
C ASN A 409 35.46 15.42 -23.76
N LEU A 410 34.71 15.80 -22.75
CA LEU A 410 34.76 15.25 -21.40
C LEU A 410 33.62 14.26 -21.24
N ARG A 411 33.95 13.01 -20.91
CA ARG A 411 32.96 11.97 -20.64
C ARG A 411 32.63 11.96 -19.16
N LEU A 412 31.37 12.22 -18.83
CA LEU A 412 30.83 12.02 -17.50
C LEU A 412 30.04 10.72 -17.44
N GLN A 413 30.25 9.95 -16.39
CA GLN A 413 29.62 8.66 -16.16
C GLN A 413 29.14 8.55 -14.72
N LEU A 414 27.95 8.00 -14.53
CA LEU A 414 27.46 7.57 -13.22
C LEU A 414 28.10 6.22 -12.86
N SER A 415 28.90 6.18 -11.79
CA SER A 415 29.59 4.97 -11.34
C SER A 415 28.71 4.04 -10.49
N THR A 416 27.66 4.58 -9.88
CA THR A 416 26.69 3.85 -9.07
C THR A 416 25.31 3.87 -9.75
N ASP A 417 24.35 3.10 -9.24
CA ASP A 417 22.98 3.14 -9.75
C ASP A 417 22.16 4.24 -9.06
N GLY A 418 21.09 4.68 -9.71
CA GLY A 418 20.20 5.71 -9.17
C GLY A 418 20.03 6.92 -10.09
N PHE A 419 19.46 7.99 -9.54
CA PHE A 419 19.20 9.25 -10.24
C PHE A 419 20.03 10.38 -9.65
N VAL A 420 20.68 11.17 -10.51
CA VAL A 420 21.35 12.41 -10.11
C VAL A 420 21.29 13.43 -11.23
N LYS A 421 21.07 14.69 -10.84
CA LYS A 421 21.20 15.85 -11.70
C LYS A 421 22.37 16.70 -11.20
N ALA A 422 23.21 17.15 -12.12
CA ALA A 422 24.37 17.98 -11.81
C ALA A 422 24.36 19.27 -12.64
N SER A 423 24.75 20.37 -12.02
CA SER A 423 25.07 21.63 -12.70
C SER A 423 26.54 21.67 -13.04
N LEU A 424 26.87 22.27 -14.18
CA LEU A 424 28.22 22.45 -14.66
C LEU A 424 28.54 23.94 -14.78
N ARG A 425 29.68 24.34 -14.22
CA ARG A 425 30.17 25.72 -14.32
C ARG A 425 31.70 25.75 -14.37
N LEU A 426 32.22 26.85 -14.89
CA LEU A 426 33.65 27.13 -14.92
C LEU A 426 34.03 28.02 -13.73
N GLU A 427 35.13 27.69 -13.05
CA GLU A 427 35.64 28.46 -11.91
C GLU A 427 37.17 28.65 -12.02
N PRO A 428 37.67 29.88 -12.24
CA PRO A 428 36.92 31.10 -12.61
C PRO A 428 36.33 31.01 -14.03
N ALA A 429 35.30 31.81 -14.31
CA ALA A 429 34.78 31.95 -15.68
C ALA A 429 35.78 32.74 -16.53
N ILE A 430 36.23 32.15 -17.64
CA ILE A 430 37.22 32.76 -18.54
C ILE A 430 36.55 33.11 -19.87
N PRO A 431 36.67 34.36 -20.36
CA PRO A 431 36.21 34.73 -21.69
C PRO A 431 36.82 33.83 -22.78
N GLY A 432 36.00 33.38 -23.72
CA GLY A 432 36.43 32.42 -24.76
C GLY A 432 36.39 30.95 -24.36
N VAL A 433 36.16 30.61 -23.09
CA VAL A 433 35.96 29.23 -22.65
C VAL A 433 34.49 28.99 -22.35
N SER A 434 33.89 27.97 -22.97
CA SER A 434 32.49 27.61 -22.74
C SER A 434 32.28 26.10 -22.70
N LEU A 435 31.22 25.69 -22.00
CA LEU A 435 30.70 24.34 -22.02
C LEU A 435 29.44 24.33 -22.91
N ASP A 436 29.26 23.27 -23.69
CA ASP A 436 28.05 23.08 -24.50
C ASP A 436 26.79 22.88 -23.65
N ARG A 437 26.96 22.41 -22.41
CA ARG A 437 25.89 22.14 -21.45
C ARG A 437 26.19 22.74 -20.08
N THR A 438 25.15 23.25 -19.44
CA THR A 438 25.18 23.77 -18.07
C THR A 438 24.56 22.80 -17.05
N THR A 439 23.83 21.79 -17.52
CA THR A 439 23.24 20.75 -16.68
C THR A 439 23.33 19.39 -17.36
N VAL A 440 23.50 18.34 -16.57
CA VAL A 440 23.41 16.94 -16.99
C VAL A 440 22.58 16.16 -15.98
N LYS A 441 21.94 15.10 -16.46
CA LYS A 441 21.19 14.17 -15.62
C LYS A 441 21.56 12.74 -15.97
N PHE A 442 21.68 11.91 -14.96
CA PHE A 442 21.97 10.49 -15.09
C PHE A 442 20.87 9.70 -14.41
N TYR A 443 20.43 8.63 -15.07
CA TYR A 443 19.51 7.66 -14.48
C TYR A 443 19.98 6.24 -14.75
N GLY A 444 20.71 5.66 -13.80
CA GLY A 444 21.41 4.40 -13.98
C GLY A 444 20.50 3.20 -14.26
N LEU A 445 19.22 3.24 -13.91
CA LEU A 445 18.34 2.07 -13.94
C LEU A 445 17.50 1.92 -15.22
N VAL A 446 17.46 2.93 -16.09
CA VAL A 446 16.66 2.87 -17.32
C VAL A 446 17.54 3.18 -18.53
N ASP A 447 18.12 4.37 -18.58
CA ASP A 447 19.01 4.81 -19.65
C ASP A 447 19.77 6.08 -19.23
N ASN A 448 20.87 6.39 -19.92
CA ASN A 448 21.69 7.60 -19.69
C ASN A 448 22.66 7.49 -18.50
N LYS A 449 23.43 6.39 -18.42
CA LYS A 449 24.57 6.23 -17.49
C LYS A 449 25.77 7.11 -17.83
N GLN A 450 25.85 7.62 -19.06
CA GLN A 450 26.99 8.37 -19.55
C GLN A 450 26.54 9.52 -20.45
N THR A 451 27.24 10.64 -20.40
CA THR A 451 27.03 11.79 -21.27
C THR A 451 28.36 12.43 -21.57
N ASP A 452 28.59 12.76 -22.84
CA ASP A 452 29.76 13.53 -23.26
C ASP A 452 29.40 15.03 -23.23
N ILE A 453 30.29 15.83 -22.66
CA ILE A 453 30.23 17.30 -22.58
C ILE A 453 31.37 17.85 -23.40
N LYS A 454 31.09 18.90 -24.17
CA LYS A 454 32.06 19.52 -25.05
C LYS A 454 32.57 20.82 -24.44
N LEU A 455 33.85 20.84 -24.10
CA LEU A 455 34.60 22.04 -23.75
C LEU A 455 35.04 22.72 -25.06
N THR A 456 34.64 23.97 -25.23
CA THR A 456 35.04 24.81 -26.36
C THR A 456 35.92 25.94 -25.86
N ILE A 457 37.10 26.10 -26.44
CA ILE A 457 38.03 27.17 -26.13
C ILE A 457 38.27 27.93 -27.42
N ASP A 458 37.92 29.21 -27.45
CA ASP A 458 38.21 30.17 -28.52
C ASP A 458 39.51 30.91 -28.19
N PRO A 459 40.65 30.55 -28.82
CA PRO A 459 41.94 31.15 -28.52
C PRO A 459 42.04 32.63 -28.92
N VAL A 460 41.12 33.14 -29.74
CA VAL A 460 41.10 34.55 -30.18
C VAL A 460 40.75 35.48 -29.03
N GLN A 461 39.95 35.00 -28.08
CA GLN A 461 39.52 35.75 -26.90
C GLN A 461 40.50 35.64 -25.73
N LEU A 462 41.48 34.74 -25.80
CA LEU A 462 42.49 34.51 -24.78
C LEU A 462 43.74 35.37 -25.00
N GLN A 463 44.38 35.80 -23.90
CA GLN A 463 45.67 36.47 -23.96
C GLN A 463 46.76 35.46 -24.33
N LYS A 464 47.56 35.81 -25.33
CA LYS A 464 48.64 34.96 -25.85
C LYS A 464 49.80 34.89 -24.84
N ASP A 465 50.49 33.76 -24.84
CA ASP A 465 51.63 33.45 -23.96
C ASP A 465 51.30 33.56 -22.45
N THR A 466 50.01 33.51 -22.11
CA THR A 466 49.50 33.51 -20.75
C THR A 466 48.90 32.14 -20.43
N ARG A 467 49.24 31.60 -19.26
CA ARG A 467 48.68 30.35 -18.77
C ARG A 467 47.40 30.65 -17.99
N TYR A 468 46.31 30.00 -18.38
CA TYR A 468 45.03 30.02 -17.68
C TYR A 468 44.82 28.68 -16.98
N ASP A 469 44.71 28.71 -15.66
CA ASP A 469 44.33 27.55 -14.85
C ASP A 469 42.91 27.78 -14.31
N PHE A 470 41.99 26.86 -14.62
CA PHE A 470 40.60 26.90 -14.14
C PHE A 470 40.07 25.50 -13.88
N GLN A 471 38.89 25.41 -13.26
CA GLN A 471 38.25 24.15 -12.92
C GLN A 471 36.87 24.08 -13.58
N ILE A 472 36.55 22.92 -14.15
CA ILE A 472 35.16 22.55 -14.44
C ILE A 472 34.59 21.99 -13.14
N VAL A 473 33.63 22.70 -12.56
CA VAL A 473 32.92 22.30 -11.34
C VAL A 473 31.61 21.65 -11.73
N ILE A 474 31.45 20.39 -11.34
CA ILE A 474 30.24 19.60 -11.55
C ILE A 474 29.62 19.38 -10.17
N SER A 475 28.57 20.15 -9.88
CA SER A 475 27.91 20.16 -8.58
C SER A 475 26.58 19.42 -8.64
N SER A 476 26.40 18.47 -7.73
CA SER A 476 25.16 17.73 -7.53
C SER A 476 24.77 17.77 -6.05
N VAL A 477 23.59 17.26 -5.72
CA VAL A 477 23.14 17.17 -4.31
C VAL A 477 24.03 16.23 -3.48
N TYR A 478 24.73 15.27 -4.11
CA TYR A 478 25.52 14.26 -3.41
C TYR A 478 27.03 14.52 -3.44
N GLN A 479 27.51 15.27 -4.43
CA GLN A 479 28.94 15.49 -4.64
C GLN A 479 29.23 16.76 -5.43
N ASP A 480 30.40 17.33 -5.15
CA ASP A 480 31.06 18.38 -5.95
C ASP A 480 32.35 17.81 -6.56
N LEU A 481 32.33 17.58 -7.89
CA LEU A 481 33.49 17.11 -8.64
C LEU A 481 34.19 18.29 -9.32
N ARG A 482 35.52 18.38 -9.16
CA ARG A 482 36.34 19.44 -9.75
C ARG A 482 37.36 18.85 -10.71
N ILE A 483 37.33 19.28 -11.95
CA ILE A 483 38.26 18.81 -13.00
C ILE A 483 39.18 19.97 -13.36
N PRO A 484 40.49 19.89 -13.05
CA PRO A 484 41.44 20.94 -13.40
C PRO A 484 41.67 20.99 -14.91
N VAL A 485 41.70 22.20 -15.44
CA VAL A 485 41.95 22.51 -16.85
C VAL A 485 43.05 23.56 -16.94
N ALA A 486 44.11 23.25 -17.69
CA ALA A 486 45.20 24.18 -17.98
C ALA A 486 45.23 24.50 -19.47
N VAL A 487 45.19 25.79 -19.82
CA VAL A 487 45.23 26.27 -21.21
C VAL A 487 46.35 27.28 -21.38
N SER A 488 47.17 27.10 -22.42
CA SER A 488 48.15 28.10 -22.85
C SER A 488 48.12 28.22 -24.36
N VAL A 489 47.92 29.45 -24.85
CA VAL A 489 47.81 29.77 -26.27
C VAL A 489 49.10 30.45 -26.73
N VAL A 490 49.74 29.92 -27.76
CA VAL A 490 50.98 30.47 -28.31
C VAL A 490 50.68 31.22 -29.60
N PHE A 491 51.40 32.33 -29.84
CA PHE A 491 51.29 33.09 -31.08
C PHE A 491 51.71 32.24 -32.30
N PRO A 492 50.86 32.06 -33.33
CA PRO A 492 51.18 31.22 -34.48
C PRO A 492 52.11 31.98 -35.44
N GLN A 493 53.40 32.08 -35.09
CA GLN A 493 54.42 32.83 -35.84
C GLN A 493 54.49 32.40 -37.31
N LYS A 494 54.42 31.09 -37.58
CA LYS A 494 54.47 30.53 -38.93
C LYS A 494 53.26 30.96 -39.76
N ALA A 495 52.04 30.85 -39.22
CA ALA A 495 50.82 31.25 -39.92
C ALA A 495 50.80 32.76 -40.19
N TYR A 496 51.22 33.57 -39.21
CA TYR A 496 51.36 35.02 -39.36
C TYR A 496 52.33 35.41 -40.48
N ILE A 497 53.52 34.79 -40.52
CA ILE A 497 54.53 35.05 -41.57
C ILE A 497 54.00 34.65 -42.95
N ILE A 498 53.35 33.48 -43.06
CA ILE A 498 52.75 33.01 -44.32
C ILE A 498 51.67 33.99 -44.80
N GLU A 499 50.81 34.47 -43.91
CA GLU A 499 49.74 35.40 -44.28
C GLU A 499 50.30 36.78 -44.65
N LEU A 500 51.33 37.26 -43.95
CA LEU A 500 52.05 38.49 -44.31
C LEU A 500 52.73 38.36 -45.68
N LEU A 501 53.34 37.21 -45.99
CA LEU A 501 53.90 36.92 -47.31
C LEU A 501 52.82 36.85 -48.40
N LYS A 502 51.66 36.23 -48.12
CA LYS A 502 50.53 36.18 -49.08
C LYS A 502 50.02 37.58 -49.41
N TRP A 503 49.75 38.40 -48.39
CA TRP A 503 49.29 39.77 -48.59
C TRP A 503 50.37 40.69 -49.16
N GLY A 504 51.62 40.51 -48.77
CA GLY A 504 52.78 41.21 -49.35
C GLY A 504 52.96 40.85 -50.83
N GLY A 505 52.85 39.55 -51.18
CA GLY A 505 52.91 39.06 -52.55
C GLY A 505 51.76 39.55 -53.42
N MET A 506 50.52 39.51 -52.91
CA MET A 506 49.36 40.10 -53.58
C MET A 506 49.54 41.61 -53.82
N SER A 507 50.07 42.32 -52.83
CA SER A 507 50.34 43.76 -52.95
C SER A 507 51.43 44.01 -54.01
N ALA A 508 52.51 43.24 -54.01
CA ALA A 508 53.57 43.35 -55.01
C ALA A 508 53.06 43.04 -56.42
N ALA A 509 52.26 41.99 -56.60
CA ALA A 509 51.63 41.67 -57.88
C ALA A 509 50.69 42.79 -58.34
N PHE A 510 49.90 43.36 -57.44
CA PHE A 510 49.05 44.51 -57.72
C PHE A 510 49.86 45.76 -58.12
N PHE A 511 50.96 46.07 -57.43
CA PHE A 511 51.88 47.14 -57.81
C PHE A 511 52.54 46.90 -59.17
N LEU A 512 52.88 45.66 -59.51
CA LEU A 512 53.42 45.32 -60.83
C LEU A 512 52.38 45.50 -61.93
N VAL A 513 51.13 45.06 -61.72
CA VAL A 513 50.03 45.26 -62.69
C VAL A 513 49.73 46.75 -62.87
N ILE A 514 49.72 47.53 -61.79
CA ILE A 514 49.51 48.98 -61.86
C ILE A 514 50.70 49.68 -62.49
N GLY A 515 51.94 49.31 -62.15
CA GLY A 515 53.13 49.85 -62.77
C GLY A 515 53.16 49.56 -64.27
N TRP A 516 52.73 48.36 -64.67
CA TRP A 516 52.53 48.00 -66.07
C TRP A 516 51.42 48.83 -66.73
N LEU A 517 50.27 49.02 -66.08
CA LEU A 517 49.20 49.90 -66.57
C LEU A 517 49.67 51.36 -66.68
N ALA A 518 50.41 51.88 -65.70
CA ALA A 518 50.98 53.22 -65.74
C ALA A 518 51.99 53.37 -66.88
N GLY A 519 52.87 52.38 -67.07
CA GLY A 519 53.80 52.31 -68.20
C GLY A 519 53.07 52.20 -69.54
N ALA A 520 51.98 51.43 -69.62
CA ALA A 520 51.12 51.34 -70.81
C ALA A 520 50.39 52.67 -71.09
N PHE A 521 49.94 53.39 -70.05
CA PHE A 521 49.37 54.73 -70.18
C PHE A 521 50.43 55.77 -70.57
N GLN A 522 51.67 55.66 -70.09
CA GLN A 522 52.80 56.50 -70.51
C GLN A 522 53.23 56.20 -71.95
N ALA A 523 53.21 54.93 -72.34
CA ALA A 523 53.45 54.51 -73.72
C ALA A 523 52.32 54.96 -74.64
N ALA A 524 51.05 54.90 -74.20
CA ALA A 524 49.90 55.40 -74.93
C ALA A 524 49.89 56.93 -75.03
N SER A 525 50.32 57.65 -73.99
CA SER A 525 50.49 59.11 -74.04
C SER A 525 51.69 59.52 -74.90
N PHE A 526 52.77 58.73 -74.89
CA PHE A 526 53.89 58.87 -75.83
C PHE A 526 53.47 58.55 -77.27
N TYR A 527 52.60 57.56 -77.49
CA TYR A 527 52.02 57.24 -78.80
C TYR A 527 51.03 58.31 -79.28
N MET A 528 50.28 58.94 -78.37
CA MET A 528 49.46 60.11 -78.69
C MET A 528 50.31 61.35 -78.96
N ALA A 529 51.43 61.54 -78.26
CA ALA A 529 52.38 62.63 -78.51
C ALA A 529 53.13 62.47 -79.85
N MET A 530 53.48 61.25 -80.25
CA MET A 530 54.05 60.96 -81.57
C MET A 530 53.05 61.11 -82.73
N ARG A 531 51.74 61.20 -82.47
CA ARG A 531 50.74 61.48 -83.51
C ARG A 531 50.68 62.97 -83.90
N GLN A 532 51.43 63.84 -83.22
CA GLN A 532 51.51 65.29 -83.47
C GLN A 532 52.78 65.72 -84.23
N TYR A 533 53.31 64.90 -85.14
CA TYR A 533 54.22 65.37 -86.21
C TYR A 533 53.45 66.15 -87.30
N LEU A 534 52.71 67.20 -86.91
CA LEU A 534 52.17 68.23 -87.80
C LEU A 534 52.42 69.58 -87.12
N PRO A 535 53.11 70.51 -87.79
CA PRO A 535 53.58 71.73 -87.16
C PRO A 535 52.40 72.67 -86.92
N TRP A 536 52.57 73.59 -85.96
CA TRP A 536 51.66 74.67 -85.55
C TRP A 536 50.75 74.38 -84.36
N GLY A 537 51.37 74.56 -83.17
CA GLY A 537 50.85 75.20 -81.95
C GLY A 537 49.49 74.79 -81.41
N LEU A 538 49.46 74.21 -80.21
CA LEU A 538 48.36 74.27 -79.22
C LEU A 538 48.89 73.79 -77.83
N PRO A 539 48.18 74.05 -76.71
CA PRO A 539 48.72 74.63 -75.48
C PRO A 539 48.79 73.62 -74.32
N TRP A 540 49.24 74.09 -73.15
CA TRP A 540 49.43 73.36 -71.88
C TRP A 540 48.16 72.70 -71.26
N LYS A 541 47.11 72.43 -72.04
CA LYS A 541 45.78 71.98 -71.56
C LYS A 541 45.56 70.46 -71.53
N TYR A 542 46.58 69.65 -71.79
CA TYR A 542 46.48 68.18 -71.78
C TYR A 542 47.24 67.49 -70.63
N VAL A 543 47.78 68.26 -69.68
CA VAL A 543 48.54 67.73 -68.52
C VAL A 543 47.64 67.56 -67.27
N GLU A 544 46.42 68.12 -67.25
CA GLU A 544 45.59 68.16 -66.04
C GLU A 544 44.83 66.86 -65.68
N PRO A 545 44.23 66.07 -66.60
CA PRO A 545 43.42 64.91 -66.19
C PRO A 545 44.25 63.68 -65.77
N VAL A 546 45.38 63.45 -66.45
CA VAL A 546 46.23 62.26 -66.23
C VAL A 546 46.95 62.34 -64.89
N SER A 547 47.40 63.53 -64.50
CA SER A 547 48.08 63.79 -63.23
C SER A 547 47.14 63.60 -62.03
N ILE A 548 45.87 64.02 -62.16
CA ILE A 548 44.84 63.84 -61.13
C ILE A 548 44.44 62.37 -60.99
N ALA A 549 44.29 61.66 -62.12
CA ALA A 549 44.04 60.22 -62.10
C ALA A 549 45.19 59.46 -61.41
N TYR A 550 46.44 59.85 -61.67
CA TYR A 550 47.62 59.26 -61.02
C TYR A 550 47.62 59.51 -59.50
N LEU A 551 47.26 60.72 -59.07
CA LEU A 551 47.21 61.08 -57.65
C LEU A 551 46.06 60.36 -56.92
N LEU A 552 44.88 60.22 -57.54
CA LEU A 552 43.76 59.44 -57.01
C LEU A 552 44.11 57.95 -56.88
N LEU A 553 44.87 57.40 -57.84
CA LEU A 553 45.36 56.03 -57.79
C LEU A 553 46.34 55.83 -56.62
N LEU A 554 47.21 56.81 -56.38
CA LEU A 554 48.17 56.83 -55.26
C LEU A 554 47.47 56.95 -53.90
N VAL A 555 46.39 57.74 -53.81
CA VAL A 555 45.57 57.85 -52.59
C VAL A 555 44.78 56.56 -52.32
N MET A 556 44.18 55.94 -53.35
CA MET A 556 43.55 54.62 -53.20
C MET A 556 44.56 53.55 -52.76
N LEU A 557 45.79 53.59 -53.28
CA LEU A 557 46.88 52.71 -52.88
C LEU A 557 47.24 52.87 -51.40
N GLY A 558 47.47 54.10 -50.94
CA GLY A 558 47.76 54.39 -49.54
C GLY A 558 46.63 53.93 -48.61
N ALA A 559 45.37 54.17 -49.01
CA ALA A 559 44.20 53.75 -48.24
C ALA A 559 44.05 52.22 -48.19
N GLY A 560 44.21 51.51 -49.31
CA GLY A 560 44.12 50.05 -49.36
C GLY A 560 45.19 49.35 -48.53
N LEU A 561 46.44 49.85 -48.58
CA LEU A 561 47.57 49.33 -47.80
C LEU A 561 47.40 49.63 -46.31
N PHE A 562 46.90 50.82 -45.97
CA PHE A 562 46.57 51.18 -44.59
C PHE A 562 45.43 50.31 -44.04
N LEU A 563 44.38 50.06 -44.82
CA LEU A 563 43.24 49.24 -44.41
C LEU A 563 43.62 47.76 -44.30
N SER A 564 44.45 47.22 -45.18
CA SER A 564 44.93 45.83 -45.10
C SER A 564 45.86 45.62 -43.89
N ILE A 565 46.81 46.53 -43.65
CA ILE A 565 47.65 46.51 -42.44
C ILE A 565 46.77 46.63 -41.19
N ARG A 566 45.78 47.53 -41.18
CA ARG A 566 44.86 47.69 -40.05
C ARG A 566 44.02 46.43 -39.82
N TYR A 567 43.57 45.77 -40.88
CA TYR A 567 42.80 44.51 -40.80
C TYR A 567 43.66 43.35 -40.28
N ILE A 568 44.86 43.15 -40.82
CA ILE A 568 45.82 42.13 -40.36
C ILE A 568 46.19 42.40 -38.90
N ARG A 569 46.49 43.65 -38.56
CA ARG A 569 46.77 44.06 -37.17
C ARG A 569 45.57 43.84 -36.27
N ARG A 570 44.32 43.96 -36.73
CA ARG A 570 43.12 43.67 -35.92
C ARG A 570 42.89 42.17 -35.75
N LYS A 571 43.08 41.37 -36.80
CA LYS A 571 42.95 39.90 -36.78
C LYS A 571 44.02 39.24 -35.89
N TYR A 572 45.22 39.84 -35.84
CA TYR A 572 46.37 39.28 -35.12
C TYR A 572 46.79 40.08 -33.88
N LYS A 573 46.12 41.20 -33.58
CA LYS A 573 46.43 42.02 -32.40
C LYS A 573 46.32 41.18 -31.14
N THR A 574 47.41 41.18 -30.40
CA THR A 574 47.42 41.03 -28.96
C THR A 574 46.56 42.15 -28.37
N HIS A 575 45.47 41.81 -27.68
CA HIS A 575 45.02 42.66 -26.58
C HIS A 575 46.05 42.47 -25.45
N ALA A 576 47.21 43.12 -25.59
CA ALA A 576 47.91 43.61 -24.42
C ALA A 576 47.06 44.79 -23.94
N ASN A 577 46.45 44.68 -22.77
CA ASN A 577 45.86 45.83 -22.12
C ASN A 577 46.97 46.78 -21.69
N ASP A 578 46.67 48.08 -21.80
CA ASP A 578 47.47 49.27 -21.49
C ASP A 578 48.60 49.65 -22.45
#